data_AF-A0A522DJK5-F1
#
_entry.id   AF-A0A522DJK5-F1
#
_cell.length_a   1.000
_cell.length_b   1.000
_cell.length_c   1.000
_cell.angle_alpha   90.00
_cell.angle_beta   90.00
_cell.angle_gamma   90.00
#
_symmetry.space_group_name_H-M   'P 1'
#
loop_
_entity.id
_entity.type
_entity.pdbx_description
1 polymer ?
#
loop_
_entity_poly.entity_id
_entity_poly.type
_entity_poly.pdbx_seq_one_letter_code
_entity_poly.pdbx_strand_id
1 'polypeptide(L)'
;MKIGLFFSSVLLLTAVSCQKESAEIKFSPSQVLTPGKWQLKRLTIEVPPGSGAADITNSTFDPCELDDTFEFNSNGSFTCTENALVCPINTGIFYNLSGGNWSLSADTLLTIAAGFNVQKFKFGTVTANSMELQQTQLNYLGDLTRYTFLINK
;
A
#
# COMPACT_ATOMS: atom_id res chain seq x y z
N MET A 1 -8.85 9.20 -80.79
CA MET A 1 -7.72 9.18 -79.83
C MET A 1 -8.31 9.37 -78.44
N LYS A 2 -8.41 8.30 -77.63
CA LYS A 2 -9.07 8.33 -76.30
C LYS A 2 -7.98 8.26 -75.23
N ILE A 3 -7.84 9.32 -74.44
CA ILE A 3 -6.95 9.40 -73.28
C ILE A 3 -7.75 8.95 -72.06
N GLY A 4 -7.36 7.80 -71.49
CA GLY A 4 -7.94 7.26 -70.25
C GLY A 4 -7.10 7.68 -69.05
N LEU A 5 -7.68 8.51 -68.18
CA LEU A 5 -7.14 8.89 -66.86
C LEU A 5 -7.42 7.76 -65.85
N PHE A 6 -6.36 7.12 -65.35
CA PHE A 6 -6.42 6.19 -64.21
C PHE A 6 -6.25 6.99 -62.91
N PHE A 7 -7.34 7.18 -62.17
CA PHE A 7 -7.30 7.66 -60.78
C PHE A 7 -6.94 6.48 -59.86
N SER A 8 -5.69 6.45 -59.39
CA SER A 8 -5.23 5.49 -58.40
C SER A 8 -5.41 6.08 -57.00
N SER A 9 -6.53 5.73 -56.35
CA SER A 9 -6.82 6.10 -54.96
C SER A 9 -5.94 5.29 -54.00
N VAL A 10 -4.90 5.93 -53.46
CA VAL A 10 -4.08 5.38 -52.37
C VAL A 10 -4.86 5.51 -51.08
N LEU A 11 -5.39 4.39 -50.60
CA LEU A 11 -6.10 4.27 -49.34
C LEU A 11 -5.07 4.19 -48.19
N LEU A 12 -4.79 5.33 -47.53
CA LEU A 12 -3.97 5.37 -46.32
C LEU A 12 -4.74 4.76 -45.15
N LEU A 13 -4.43 3.51 -44.81
CA LEU A 13 -4.82 2.88 -43.54
C LEU A 13 -3.94 3.43 -42.42
N THR A 14 -4.44 4.43 -41.69
CA THR A 14 -3.84 4.85 -40.42
C THR A 14 -4.19 3.81 -39.36
N ALA A 15 -3.23 2.93 -39.07
CA ALA A 15 -3.29 2.05 -37.90
C ALA A 15 -3.18 2.93 -36.64
N VAL A 16 -4.33 3.30 -36.06
CA VAL A 16 -4.40 3.88 -34.72
C VAL A 16 -4.06 2.76 -33.74
N SER A 17 -2.77 2.66 -33.40
CA SER A 17 -2.29 1.82 -32.30
C SER A 17 -2.78 2.45 -31.00
N CYS A 18 -4.01 2.13 -30.62
CA CYS A 18 -4.54 2.43 -29.30
C CYS A 18 -3.75 1.55 -28.31
N GLN A 19 -2.71 2.11 -27.69
CA GLN A 19 -2.11 1.51 -26.52
C GLN A 19 -3.22 1.47 -25.47
N LYS A 20 -3.81 0.29 -25.28
CA LYS A 20 -4.72 0.03 -24.19
C LYS A 20 -3.89 0.13 -22.92
N GLU A 21 -3.77 1.34 -22.38
CA GLU A 21 -3.42 1.55 -20.99
C GLU A 21 -4.39 0.67 -20.21
N SER A 22 -3.86 -0.42 -19.66
CA SER A 22 -4.61 -1.24 -18.73
C SER A 22 -4.97 -0.30 -17.59
N ALA A 23 -6.22 0.16 -17.56
CA ALA A 23 -6.74 0.96 -16.47
C ALA A 23 -6.58 0.12 -15.20
N GLU A 24 -5.50 0.37 -14.49
CA GLU A 24 -5.23 -0.27 -13.22
C GLU A 24 -6.38 0.12 -12.30
N ILE A 25 -7.18 -0.86 -11.89
CA ILE A 25 -8.34 -0.63 -11.04
C ILE A 25 -7.80 -0.07 -9.73
N LYS A 26 -7.89 1.25 -9.56
CA LYS A 26 -7.54 1.92 -8.30
C LYS A 26 -8.67 1.67 -7.32
N PHE A 27 -8.36 0.87 -6.30
CA PHE A 27 -9.27 0.66 -5.18
C PHE A 27 -9.17 1.84 -4.21
N SER A 28 -10.29 2.26 -3.61
CA SER A 28 -10.23 3.22 -2.52
C SER A 28 -9.69 2.53 -1.25
N PRO A 29 -8.96 3.23 -0.37
CA PRO A 29 -8.51 2.64 0.88
C PRO A 29 -9.63 2.07 1.75
N SER A 30 -10.80 2.74 1.76
CA SER A 30 -12.00 2.28 2.44
C SER A 30 -12.52 0.93 1.92
N GLN A 31 -12.36 0.64 0.63
CA GLN A 31 -12.72 -0.65 0.02
C GLN A 31 -11.77 -1.78 0.39
N VAL A 32 -10.50 -1.45 0.69
CA VAL A 32 -9.45 -2.45 0.87
C VAL A 32 -9.22 -2.78 2.34
N LEU A 33 -9.27 -1.83 3.26
CA LEU A 33 -8.90 -2.08 4.65
C LEU A 33 -9.76 -3.12 5.37
N THR A 34 -11.08 -3.04 5.21
CA THR A 34 -12.04 -3.77 6.04
C THR A 34 -12.30 -5.24 5.64
N PRO A 35 -12.15 -5.67 4.37
CA PRO A 35 -12.46 -7.06 4.00
C PRO A 35 -11.41 -8.11 4.40
N GLY A 36 -10.26 -7.73 4.97
CA GLY A 36 -9.13 -8.64 5.09
C GLY A 36 -8.29 -8.48 6.36
N LYS A 37 -7.52 -9.53 6.65
CA LYS A 37 -6.40 -9.50 7.59
C LYS A 37 -5.14 -9.11 6.83
N TRP A 38 -4.35 -8.21 7.37
CA TRP A 38 -3.17 -7.68 6.71
C TRP A 38 -1.91 -8.20 7.38
N GLN A 39 -0.94 -8.67 6.61
CA GLN A 39 0.39 -9.02 7.11
C GLN A 39 1.42 -8.04 6.56
N LEU A 40 2.33 -7.58 7.42
CA LEU A 40 3.47 -6.79 6.98
C LEU A 40 4.40 -7.68 6.16
N LYS A 41 4.78 -7.23 4.97
CA LYS A 41 5.73 -7.95 4.11
C LYS A 41 6.99 -7.18 3.81
N ARG A 42 6.93 -5.85 3.87
CA ARG A 42 8.08 -5.02 3.57
C ARG A 42 8.08 -3.72 4.33
N LEU A 43 9.25 -3.33 4.81
CA LEU A 43 9.57 -2.02 5.34
C LEU A 43 10.69 -1.42 4.50
N THR A 44 10.45 -0.23 3.96
CA THR A 44 11.47 0.52 3.22
C THR A 44 11.66 1.92 3.77
N ILE A 45 12.89 2.43 3.70
CA ILE A 45 13.25 3.81 4.03
C ILE A 45 13.89 4.52 2.84
N GLU A 46 13.73 5.84 2.72
CA GLU A 46 14.44 6.67 1.73
C GLU A 46 15.34 7.69 2.43
N VAL A 47 16.63 7.70 2.08
CA VAL A 47 17.67 8.51 2.74
C VAL A 47 18.56 9.24 1.72
N PRO A 48 18.31 10.53 1.42
CA PRO A 48 17.17 11.36 1.82
C PRO A 48 15.86 10.98 1.08
N PRO A 49 14.70 11.55 1.44
CA PRO A 49 13.47 11.36 0.66
C PRO A 49 13.66 11.66 -0.83
N GLY A 50 13.23 10.73 -1.69
CA GLY A 50 13.41 10.80 -3.15
C GLY A 50 14.72 10.20 -3.67
N SER A 51 15.60 9.68 -2.83
CA SER A 51 16.89 9.07 -3.24
C SER A 51 16.80 7.59 -3.66
N GLY A 52 15.61 7.00 -3.59
CA GLY A 52 15.41 5.56 -3.75
C GLY A 52 15.19 4.88 -2.40
N ALA A 53 14.43 3.79 -2.42
CA ALA A 53 14.01 3.08 -1.22
C ALA A 53 14.94 1.91 -0.92
N ALA A 54 15.46 1.85 0.31
CA ALA A 54 16.20 0.71 0.85
C ALA A 54 15.25 -0.18 1.65
N ASP A 55 15.27 -1.49 1.40
CA ASP A 55 14.53 -2.49 2.16
C ASP A 55 15.30 -2.85 3.44
N ILE A 56 14.67 -2.62 4.59
CA ILE A 56 15.26 -2.87 5.92
C ILE A 56 14.46 -3.92 6.71
N THR A 57 13.53 -4.63 6.05
CA THR A 57 12.55 -5.50 6.71
C THR A 57 13.20 -6.49 7.66
N ASN A 58 14.16 -7.30 7.18
CA ASN A 58 14.80 -8.36 7.97
C ASN A 58 15.85 -7.84 8.97
N SER A 59 16.23 -6.57 8.89
CA SER A 59 17.09 -5.93 9.91
C SER A 59 16.28 -5.25 11.01
N THR A 60 15.00 -5.00 10.77
CA THR A 60 14.10 -4.30 11.71
C THR A 60 13.17 -5.27 12.42
N PHE A 61 12.68 -6.29 11.74
CA PHE A 61 11.70 -7.22 12.29
C PHE A 61 12.22 -8.64 12.35
N ASP A 62 11.93 -9.30 13.47
CA ASP A 62 12.09 -10.73 13.61
C ASP A 62 11.06 -11.48 12.75
N PRO A 63 11.34 -12.71 12.30
CA PRO A 63 10.41 -13.49 11.48
C PRO A 63 9.02 -13.69 12.12
N CYS A 64 8.96 -13.69 13.45
CA CYS A 64 7.71 -13.83 14.19
C CYS A 64 6.81 -12.58 14.04
N GLU A 65 7.38 -11.38 14.04
CA GLU A 65 6.63 -10.12 13.88
C GLU A 65 6.06 -9.96 12.46
N LEU A 66 6.71 -10.59 11.47
CA LEU A 66 6.24 -10.60 10.07
C LEU A 66 5.09 -11.61 9.82
N ASP A 67 4.83 -12.49 10.79
CA ASP A 67 3.68 -13.40 10.76
C ASP A 67 2.42 -12.74 11.34
N ASP A 68 2.55 -11.67 12.13
CA ASP A 68 1.44 -10.97 12.76
C ASP A 68 0.40 -10.44 11.76
N THR A 69 -0.87 -10.52 12.16
CA THR A 69 -2.00 -10.03 11.35
C THR A 69 -2.65 -8.79 11.96
N PHE A 70 -2.98 -7.83 11.10
CA PHE A 70 -3.64 -6.57 11.44
C PHE A 70 -5.02 -6.51 10.82
N GLU A 71 -6.04 -6.16 11.61
CA GLU A 71 -7.42 -6.11 11.17
C GLU A 71 -8.03 -4.72 11.45
N PHE A 72 -8.64 -4.15 10.41
CA PHE A 72 -9.34 -2.87 10.44
C PHE A 72 -10.84 -3.14 10.38
N ASN A 73 -11.46 -3.33 11.54
CA ASN A 73 -12.86 -3.75 11.62
C ASN A 73 -13.80 -2.62 11.19
N SER A 74 -14.94 -2.96 10.57
CA SER A 74 -15.92 -2.00 10.06
C SER A 74 -16.57 -1.12 11.14
N ASN A 75 -16.51 -1.52 12.40
CA ASN A 75 -16.94 -0.74 13.56
C ASN A 75 -15.90 0.31 14.02
N GLY A 76 -14.75 0.40 13.35
CA GLY A 76 -13.65 1.29 13.70
C GLY A 76 -12.64 0.71 14.69
N SER A 77 -12.76 -0.55 15.13
CA SER A 77 -11.76 -1.17 16.01
C SER A 77 -10.56 -1.71 15.24
N PHE A 78 -9.36 -1.56 15.81
CA PHE A 78 -8.11 -2.08 15.27
C PHE A 78 -7.55 -3.20 16.15
N THR A 79 -7.18 -4.32 15.54
CA THR A 79 -6.61 -5.46 16.26
C THR A 79 -5.33 -5.95 15.60
N CYS A 80 -4.32 -6.25 16.42
CA CYS A 80 -3.14 -7.01 16.03
C CYS A 80 -3.23 -8.39 16.69
N THR A 81 -3.06 -9.45 15.90
CA THR A 81 -3.06 -10.84 16.37
C THR A 81 -1.71 -11.47 16.05
N GLU A 82 -1.01 -11.91 17.09
CA GLU A 82 0.17 -12.77 16.97
C GLU A 82 -0.26 -14.14 16.46
N ASN A 83 0.45 -14.66 15.46
CA ASN A 83 0.12 -15.93 14.83
C ASN A 83 0.99 -17.08 15.38
N ALA A 84 1.43 -17.99 14.53
CA ALA A 84 2.04 -19.25 14.99
C ALA A 84 3.42 -19.02 15.63
N LEU A 85 4.11 -17.97 15.19
CA LEU A 85 5.42 -17.59 15.71
C LEU A 85 5.22 -16.48 16.76
N VAL A 86 5.25 -16.85 18.04
CA VAL A 86 5.16 -15.87 19.14
C VAL A 86 6.53 -15.23 19.37
N CYS A 87 6.61 -13.91 19.34
CA CYS A 87 7.82 -13.17 19.68
C CYS A 87 7.98 -13.05 21.21
N PRO A 88 9.16 -13.30 21.78
CA PRO A 88 9.40 -13.05 23.20
C PRO A 88 9.22 -11.58 23.59
N ILE A 89 9.55 -10.69 22.65
CA ILE A 89 9.35 -9.24 22.74
C ILE A 89 8.83 -8.82 21.36
N ASN A 90 7.59 -8.35 21.31
CA ASN A 90 7.02 -7.81 20.07
C ASN A 90 7.28 -6.31 20.01
N THR A 91 8.11 -5.90 19.07
CA THR A 91 8.44 -4.51 18.73
C THR A 91 7.76 -4.07 17.42
N GLY A 92 6.84 -4.88 16.91
CA GLY A 92 6.07 -4.62 15.71
C GLY A 92 5.42 -3.25 15.75
N ILE A 93 5.42 -2.55 14.61
CA ILE A 93 5.00 -1.15 14.51
C ILE A 93 3.63 -0.85 15.13
N PHE A 94 2.72 -1.81 15.10
CA PHE A 94 1.36 -1.67 15.60
C PHE A 94 1.09 -2.42 16.89
N TYR A 95 2.09 -3.06 17.50
CA TYR A 95 1.88 -3.85 18.70
C TYR A 95 1.30 -2.99 19.84
N ASN A 96 1.86 -1.80 20.06
CA ASN A 96 1.35 -0.83 21.05
C ASN A 96 0.01 -0.16 20.67
N LEU A 97 -0.52 -0.44 19.48
CA LEU A 97 -1.81 0.05 19.00
C LEU A 97 -2.90 -1.03 19.05
N SER A 98 -2.56 -2.28 19.36
CA SER A 98 -3.52 -3.38 19.40
C SER A 98 -4.64 -3.10 20.41
N GLY A 99 -5.89 -3.40 20.03
CA GLY A 99 -7.08 -3.07 20.82
C GLY A 99 -7.51 -1.61 20.73
N GLY A 100 -6.87 -0.82 19.86
CA GLY A 100 -7.21 0.57 19.59
C GLY A 100 -8.38 0.75 18.64
N ASN A 101 -8.52 1.98 18.15
CA ASN A 101 -9.45 2.37 17.10
C ASN A 101 -8.68 2.86 15.88
N TRP A 102 -9.31 2.79 14.72
CA TRP A 102 -8.82 3.40 13.50
C TRP A 102 -9.89 4.30 12.88
N SER A 103 -9.44 5.26 12.08
CA SER A 103 -10.31 6.12 11.29
C SER A 103 -9.63 6.54 10.00
N LEU A 104 -10.45 6.98 9.04
CA LEU A 104 -10.00 7.43 7.76
C LEU A 104 -10.53 8.83 7.45
N SER A 105 -9.62 9.73 7.10
CA SER A 105 -9.96 11.08 6.66
C SER A 105 -9.75 11.20 5.15
N ALA A 106 -10.82 11.56 4.45
CA ALA A 106 -10.85 11.83 3.01
C ALA A 106 -10.18 10.73 2.14
N ASP A 107 -10.32 9.45 2.51
CA ASP A 107 -9.74 8.31 1.78
C ASP A 107 -8.22 8.41 1.52
N THR A 108 -7.48 9.19 2.31
CA THR A 108 -6.05 9.46 2.08
C THR A 108 -5.21 9.38 3.35
N LEU A 109 -5.83 9.55 4.51
CA LEU A 109 -5.14 9.55 5.80
C LEU A 109 -5.76 8.51 6.74
N LEU A 110 -5.01 7.45 7.03
CA LEU A 110 -5.31 6.48 8.07
C LEU A 110 -4.78 6.99 9.41
N THR A 111 -5.62 6.96 10.43
CA THR A 111 -5.22 7.20 11.83
C THR A 111 -5.51 5.94 12.64
N ILE A 112 -4.55 5.48 13.42
CA ILE A 112 -4.70 4.37 14.36
C ILE A 112 -4.34 4.90 15.75
N ALA A 113 -5.19 4.64 16.75
CA ALA A 113 -5.05 5.19 18.09
C ALA A 113 -5.39 4.18 19.18
N ALA A 114 -4.51 4.04 20.18
CA ALA A 114 -4.75 3.28 21.40
C ALA A 114 -4.26 4.08 22.62
N GLY A 115 -5.21 4.55 23.44
CA GLY A 115 -4.91 5.48 24.54
C GLY A 115 -4.27 6.77 24.02
N PHE A 116 -3.05 7.07 24.48
CA PHE A 116 -2.28 8.24 24.05
C PHE A 116 -1.40 7.99 22.82
N ASN A 117 -1.29 6.75 22.36
CA ASN A 117 -0.52 6.41 21.17
C ASN A 117 -1.38 6.67 19.93
N VAL A 118 -0.94 7.59 19.07
CA VAL A 118 -1.62 7.91 17.81
C VAL A 118 -0.61 7.87 16.69
N GLN A 119 -0.85 7.03 15.69
CA GLN A 119 -0.05 6.97 14.48
C GLN A 119 -0.89 7.34 13.26
N LYS A 120 -0.25 8.05 12.31
CA LYS A 120 -0.90 8.57 11.11
C LYS A 120 -0.13 8.15 9.86
N PHE A 121 -0.86 7.69 8.86
CA PHE A 121 -0.31 7.17 7.62
C PHE A 121 -1.04 7.73 6.40
N LYS A 122 -0.29 8.02 5.35
CA LYS A 122 -0.84 8.24 4.01
C LYS A 122 -0.86 6.92 3.26
N PHE A 123 -1.86 6.73 2.41
CA PHE A 123 -1.86 5.61 1.47
C PHE A 123 -0.90 5.88 0.32
N GLY A 124 -0.07 4.89 0.01
CA GLY A 124 0.67 4.78 -1.25
C GLY A 124 -0.14 3.99 -2.28
N THR A 125 0.49 3.03 -2.94
CA THR A 125 -0.21 2.13 -3.86
C THR A 125 -1.15 1.19 -3.12
N VAL A 126 -2.39 1.09 -3.61
CA VAL A 126 -3.44 0.22 -3.05
C VAL A 126 -4.01 -0.65 -4.17
N THR A 127 -4.03 -1.96 -3.95
CA THR A 127 -4.63 -2.96 -4.83
C THR A 127 -5.58 -3.85 -4.03
N ALA A 128 -6.26 -4.79 -4.69
CA ALA A 128 -7.12 -5.76 -4.02
C ALA A 128 -6.39 -6.64 -2.98
N ASN A 129 -5.07 -6.83 -3.11
CA ASN A 129 -4.30 -7.74 -2.25
C ASN A 129 -3.11 -7.06 -1.56
N SER A 130 -2.88 -5.77 -1.79
CA SER A 130 -1.74 -5.05 -1.21
C SER A 130 -2.13 -3.64 -0.83
N MET A 131 -1.56 -3.13 0.26
CA MET A 131 -1.61 -1.71 0.57
C MET A 131 -0.24 -1.23 1.03
N GLU A 132 0.09 0.00 0.65
CA GLU A 132 1.26 0.70 1.17
C GLU A 132 0.81 1.82 2.11
N LEU A 133 1.41 1.85 3.30
CA LEU A 133 1.24 2.91 4.28
C LEU A 133 2.56 3.68 4.43
N GLN A 134 2.50 4.99 4.27
CA GLN A 134 3.63 5.89 4.44
C GLN A 134 3.45 6.73 5.70
N GLN A 135 4.46 6.85 6.55
CA GLN A 135 4.39 7.75 7.71
C GLN A 135 4.19 9.19 7.26
N THR A 136 3.33 9.94 7.97
CA THR A 136 3.11 11.36 7.67
C THR A 136 4.28 12.26 8.03
N GLN A 137 5.17 11.77 8.89
CA GLN A 137 6.36 12.46 9.37
C GLN A 137 7.58 11.61 9.03
N LEU A 138 8.73 12.27 8.86
CA LEU A 138 10.00 11.58 8.78
C LEU A 138 10.30 10.92 10.13
N ASN A 139 11.05 9.82 10.11
CA ASN A 139 11.53 9.21 11.34
C ASN A 139 12.54 10.15 12.05
N TYR A 140 13.06 9.73 13.20
CA TYR A 140 14.02 10.54 13.98
C TYR A 140 15.37 10.76 13.27
N LEU A 141 15.67 9.98 12.22
CA LEU A 141 16.84 10.12 11.36
C LEU A 141 16.58 11.04 10.15
N GLY A 142 15.35 11.47 9.93
CA GLY A 142 14.96 12.26 8.76
C GLY A 142 14.58 11.42 7.54
N ASP A 143 14.35 10.12 7.70
CA ASP A 143 14.03 9.22 6.60
C ASP A 143 12.53 9.12 6.38
N LEU A 144 12.15 8.89 5.12
CA LEU A 144 10.77 8.57 4.78
C LEU A 144 10.53 7.06 4.90
N THR A 145 9.61 6.66 5.77
CA THR A 145 9.31 5.24 6.01
C THR A 145 8.02 4.80 5.30
N ARG A 146 8.07 3.65 4.62
CA ARG A 146 6.91 2.99 4.00
C ARG A 146 6.79 1.53 4.41
N TYR A 147 5.55 1.10 4.66
CA TYR A 147 5.17 -0.25 5.04
C TYR A 147 4.30 -0.83 3.93
N THR A 148 4.68 -1.98 3.38
CA THR A 148 3.87 -2.74 2.42
C THR A 148 3.24 -3.93 3.13
N PHE A 149 1.92 -3.99 3.06
CA PHE A 149 1.11 -5.09 3.58
C PHE A 149 0.52 -5.90 2.45
N LEU A 150 0.37 -7.20 2.66
CA LEU A 150 -0.41 -8.09 1.81
C LEU A 150 -1.60 -8.64 2.58
N ILE A 151 -2.70 -8.89 1.87
CA ILE A 151 -3.85 -9.58 2.46
C ILE A 151 -3.46 -11.04 2.78
N ASN A 152 -3.73 -11.46 4.00
CA ASN A 152 -3.61 -12.85 4.44
C ASN A 152 -4.95 -13.54 4.18
N LYS A 153 -4.93 -14.61 3.37
CA LYS A 153 -6.13 -15.33 2.91
C LYS A 153 -6.35 -16.58 3.73
#